data_AF-A0AAD9INL2-F1
#
_entry.id   AF-A0AAD9INL2-F1
#
_cell.length_a   1.000
_cell.length_b   1.000
_cell.length_c   1.000
_cell.angle_alpha   90.00
_cell.angle_beta   90.00
_cell.angle_gamma   90.00
#
_symmetry.space_group_name_H-M   'P 1'
#
loop_
_entity.id
_entity.type
_entity.pdbx_description
1 polymer ?
#
loop_
_entity_poly.entity_id
_entity_poly.type
_entity_poly.pdbx_seq_one_letter_code
_entity_poly.pdbx_strand_id
1 'polypeptide(L)'
;MQGLDFTSPLPGVQGRDNSLAELDALDVDNLLNLFGGPVASPLPSFGDGAMFMQQQLLQQQQQPLQPSPQEHLVAPRLPSASGLFADLGQLPPGMGMPGGLYGHPMHGLGAQPSQPLRGARSARRAATADSDDSSDGGGRGRHGEVKTTAIQEKNRRAQKRFRERQKAKMKDMTEELDDMTSELSKLRVENGALKNRNSILEKVLALRDEHIRVLQDEQHVFDLGNHYLQTSNPKLLVEGGRAPALLTYAPGAGEGEAPGEGALALTGGGGGGALQAGGGSLAQEIAAVKMMPSDVVISRWKETVRELGNLLVTLEGCPDPSSPRHQEAAAALARVLESASTLCMHTAVLHPTNMQRLIATALDDGRSGVSSEDRARWAAVTASLALSPEQRGQIIQLRAIFLRRMRRVVDDRRAIVDKLQNVTIPDRMLALQAVIAETLKVNECTVELKANLQEEHLAGMEFIGTIFRTIFSPLQKARAIVQSYPFYPDVYQIATALVAEQEGQTALLAPNSSGVSTGSAAVCDPGLLDIPITYNAA
;
A
#
# COMPACT_ATOMS: atom_id res chain seq x y z
N MET A 1 -51.28 -3.88 63.99
CA MET A 1 -50.15 -4.80 64.21
C MET A 1 -49.42 -4.93 62.88
N GLN A 2 -48.24 -4.34 62.80
CA GLN A 2 -46.95 -5.07 62.71
C GLN A 2 -46.88 -5.85 61.39
N GLY A 3 -46.05 -5.51 60.41
CA GLY A 3 -44.72 -4.91 60.45
C GLY A 3 -43.81 -5.87 59.70
N LEU A 4 -43.23 -5.47 58.57
CA LEU A 4 -42.07 -6.14 57.98
C LEU A 4 -41.15 -5.09 57.34
N ASP A 5 -39.94 -5.08 57.88
CA ASP A 5 -38.79 -4.25 57.60
C ASP A 5 -38.29 -4.34 56.16
N PHE A 6 -37.97 -3.19 55.57
CA PHE A 6 -37.10 -3.03 54.41
C PHE A 6 -35.71 -2.60 54.90
N THR A 7 -34.95 -3.52 55.49
CA THR A 7 -33.52 -3.32 55.75
C THR A 7 -32.76 -4.60 55.39
N SER A 8 -32.45 -4.75 54.11
CA SER A 8 -31.38 -5.64 53.65
C SER A 8 -30.75 -5.02 52.40
N PRO A 9 -29.44 -4.72 52.42
CA PRO A 9 -28.76 -4.15 51.28
C PRO A 9 -28.64 -5.19 50.17
N LEU A 10 -28.98 -4.78 48.94
CA LEU A 10 -28.76 -5.55 47.73
C LEU A 10 -27.27 -5.93 47.62
N PRO A 11 -26.93 -7.12 47.11
CA PRO A 11 -25.55 -7.51 46.89
C PRO A 11 -24.91 -6.53 45.91
N GLY A 12 -23.79 -5.93 46.34
CA GLY A 12 -23.04 -4.97 45.56
C GLY A 12 -22.68 -5.55 44.19
N VAL A 13 -23.18 -4.91 43.15
CA VAL A 13 -22.60 -5.03 41.81
C VAL A 13 -21.22 -4.42 41.92
N GLN A 14 -20.19 -5.27 42.13
CA GLN A 14 -18.81 -4.90 41.85
C GLN A 14 -18.76 -4.55 40.37
N GLY A 15 -18.74 -3.26 40.08
CA GLY A 15 -18.25 -2.77 38.80
C GLY A 15 -16.88 -3.40 38.60
N ARG A 16 -16.76 -4.22 37.55
CA ARG A 16 -15.47 -4.49 36.96
C ARG A 16 -14.99 -3.15 36.41
N ASP A 17 -14.24 -2.43 37.23
CA ASP A 17 -13.25 -1.49 36.74
C ASP A 17 -12.28 -2.33 35.90
N ASN A 18 -12.59 -2.45 34.60
CA ASN A 18 -11.64 -2.93 33.63
C ASN A 18 -10.53 -1.89 33.58
N SER A 19 -9.52 -2.07 34.41
CA SER A 19 -8.33 -1.25 34.42
C SER A 19 -7.71 -1.32 33.02
N LEU A 20 -7.40 -0.14 32.47
CA LEU A 20 -6.68 0.06 31.20
C LEU A 20 -5.33 -0.68 31.10
N ALA A 21 -4.87 -1.33 32.17
CA ALA A 21 -3.64 -2.10 32.24
C ALA A 21 -3.73 -3.55 31.72
N GLU A 22 -4.94 -4.11 31.51
CA GLU A 22 -5.09 -5.52 31.02
C GLU A 22 -5.23 -5.65 29.50
N LEU A 23 -5.26 -4.54 28.75
CA LEU A 23 -5.21 -4.54 27.28
C LEU A 23 -3.78 -4.41 26.71
N ASP A 24 -2.76 -4.28 27.57
CA ASP A 24 -1.37 -3.98 27.22
C ASP A 24 -0.46 -5.20 27.00
N ALA A 25 -1.03 -6.41 26.97
CA ALA A 25 -0.27 -7.65 26.75
C ALA A 25 -0.62 -8.36 25.42
N LEU A 26 -1.07 -7.62 24.41
CA LEU A 26 -1.21 -8.15 23.06
C LEU A 26 0.10 -8.00 22.28
N ASP A 27 0.88 -9.08 22.35
CA ASP A 27 1.99 -9.49 21.49
C ASP A 27 1.96 -8.87 20.07
N VAL A 28 2.74 -7.79 19.91
CA VAL A 28 2.89 -7.00 18.68
C VAL A 28 3.64 -7.78 17.59
N ASP A 29 4.37 -8.85 17.95
CA ASP A 29 5.01 -9.74 16.99
C ASP A 29 4.01 -10.68 16.29
N ASN A 30 2.81 -10.87 16.85
CA ASN A 30 1.69 -11.56 16.19
C ASN A 30 0.91 -10.66 15.21
N LEU A 31 1.04 -9.33 15.32
CA LEU A 31 0.36 -8.34 14.47
C LEU A 31 0.90 -8.29 13.03
N LEU A 32 2.12 -8.78 12.80
CA LEU A 32 2.72 -8.92 11.46
C LEU A 32 2.64 -10.34 10.91
N ASN A 33 2.55 -11.37 11.76
CA ASN A 33 2.43 -12.77 11.34
C ASN A 33 1.03 -13.16 10.82
N LEU A 34 0.00 -12.35 11.11
CA LEU A 34 -1.38 -12.63 10.65
C LEU A 34 -1.60 -12.39 9.14
N PHE A 35 -0.66 -11.75 8.45
CA PHE A 35 -0.73 -11.46 7.00
C PHE A 35 0.48 -11.93 6.17
N GLY A 36 1.45 -12.63 6.77
CA GLY A 36 2.74 -12.91 6.13
C GLY A 36 3.31 -14.31 6.36
N GLY A 37 2.56 -15.37 6.02
CA GLY A 37 3.15 -16.69 5.81
C GLY A 37 3.96 -16.74 4.49
N PRO A 38 5.02 -17.55 4.37
CA PRO A 38 5.92 -17.53 3.22
C PRO A 38 5.24 -18.14 2.00
N VAL A 39 4.68 -17.30 1.14
CA VAL A 39 4.20 -17.70 -0.19
C VAL A 39 5.09 -17.03 -1.22
N ALA A 40 5.90 -17.84 -1.89
CA ALA A 40 6.67 -17.46 -3.05
C ALA A 40 5.72 -17.16 -4.22
N SER A 41 5.29 -15.89 -4.37
CA SER A 41 4.93 -15.19 -5.63
C SER A 41 4.27 -13.84 -5.30
N PRO A 42 4.58 -12.74 -6.03
CA PRO A 42 4.17 -11.40 -5.65
C PRO A 42 2.71 -11.12 -6.01
N LEU A 43 1.95 -10.55 -5.06
CA LEU A 43 0.64 -9.93 -5.27
C LEU A 43 0.78 -8.41 -5.09
N PRO A 44 0.08 -7.58 -5.89
CA PRO A 44 0.11 -6.13 -5.74
C PRO A 44 -0.76 -5.69 -4.55
N SER A 45 -0.27 -4.68 -3.82
CA SER A 45 -0.93 -4.05 -2.66
C SER A 45 -2.19 -3.26 -3.08
N PHE A 46 -3.27 -3.39 -2.33
CA PHE A 46 -4.59 -2.82 -2.63
C PHE A 46 -4.61 -1.27 -2.62
N GLY A 47 -3.62 -0.63 -1.99
CA GLY A 47 -3.45 0.83 -2.00
C GLY A 47 -3.03 1.40 -3.37
N ASP A 48 -2.30 0.63 -4.17
CA ASP A 48 -1.80 1.07 -5.48
C ASP A 48 -2.90 1.07 -6.55
N GLY A 49 -3.93 0.24 -6.39
CA GLY A 49 -5.07 0.19 -7.32
C GLY A 49 -5.92 1.46 -7.32
N ALA A 50 -6.11 2.09 -6.15
CA ALA A 50 -6.94 3.29 -6.02
C ALA A 50 -6.25 4.53 -6.60
N MET A 51 -4.93 4.66 -6.39
CA MET A 51 -4.11 5.74 -6.94
C MET A 51 -3.85 5.57 -8.44
N PHE A 52 -3.63 4.34 -8.91
CA PHE A 52 -3.52 4.02 -10.34
C PHE A 52 -4.81 4.37 -11.09
N MET A 53 -5.99 4.10 -10.50
CA MET A 53 -7.28 4.50 -11.09
C MET A 53 -7.44 6.01 -11.18
N GLN A 54 -7.00 6.78 -10.17
CA GLN A 54 -7.07 8.24 -10.20
C GLN A 54 -6.15 8.83 -11.28
N GLN A 55 -4.94 8.28 -11.44
CA GLN A 55 -3.99 8.74 -12.44
C GLN A 55 -4.43 8.35 -13.87
N GLN A 56 -5.07 7.20 -14.05
CA GLN A 56 -5.61 6.78 -15.34
C GLN A 56 -6.82 7.63 -15.77
N LEU A 57 -7.67 8.06 -14.83
CA LEU A 57 -8.80 8.97 -15.10
C LEU A 57 -8.32 10.38 -15.53
N LEU A 58 -7.26 10.89 -14.90
CA LEU A 58 -6.68 12.20 -15.25
C LEU A 58 -5.88 12.18 -16.57
N GLN A 59 -5.37 11.02 -16.99
CA GLN A 59 -4.60 10.86 -18.22
C GLN A 59 -5.50 10.66 -19.45
N GLN A 60 -6.68 10.04 -19.31
CA GLN A 60 -7.65 9.95 -20.41
C GLN A 60 -8.34 11.28 -20.72
N GLN A 61 -8.50 12.18 -19.75
CA GLN A 61 -9.12 13.49 -19.96
C GLN A 61 -8.27 14.49 -20.77
N GLN A 62 -7.04 14.12 -21.17
CA GLN A 62 -6.08 15.04 -21.78
C GLN A 62 -5.58 14.63 -23.16
N GLN A 63 -6.11 13.60 -23.81
CA GLN A 63 -5.74 13.33 -25.20
C GLN A 63 -6.44 14.32 -26.15
N PRO A 64 -5.70 15.19 -26.87
CA PRO A 64 -6.29 15.98 -27.94
C PRO A 64 -6.68 15.05 -29.09
N LEU A 65 -7.92 15.18 -29.57
CA LEU A 65 -8.43 14.52 -30.78
C LEU A 65 -7.47 14.79 -31.94
N GLN A 66 -6.77 13.76 -32.42
CA GLN A 66 -6.07 13.85 -33.69
C GLN A 66 -7.10 13.99 -34.82
N PRO A 67 -6.93 14.94 -35.74
CA PRO A 67 -7.81 15.05 -36.90
C PRO A 67 -7.58 13.84 -37.80
N SER A 68 -8.62 13.02 -37.96
CA SER A 68 -8.68 11.94 -38.92
C SER A 68 -8.45 12.47 -40.35
N PRO A 69 -7.61 11.82 -41.16
CA PRO A 69 -7.40 12.24 -42.55
C PRO A 69 -8.69 12.04 -43.34
N GLN A 70 -9.20 13.14 -43.92
CA GLN A 70 -10.37 13.13 -44.80
C GLN A 70 -10.03 12.33 -46.07
N GLU A 71 -10.63 11.15 -46.21
CA GLU A 71 -10.67 10.43 -47.47
C GLU A 71 -11.67 11.11 -48.43
N HIS A 72 -11.14 11.56 -49.57
CA HIS A 72 -11.92 12.04 -50.70
C HIS A 72 -12.70 10.89 -51.36
N LEU A 73 -14.03 10.88 -51.18
CA LEU A 73 -14.95 10.04 -51.92
C LEU A 73 -15.08 10.51 -53.38
N VAL A 74 -14.53 9.72 -54.31
CA VAL A 74 -14.90 9.74 -55.74
C VAL A 74 -15.80 8.53 -56.00
N ALA A 75 -17.05 8.80 -56.39
CA ALA A 75 -18.03 7.80 -56.79
C ALA A 75 -17.62 7.07 -58.08
N PRO A 76 -18.03 5.80 -58.24
CA PRO A 76 -18.50 5.39 -59.56
C PRO A 76 -19.83 4.64 -59.56
N ARG A 77 -20.45 4.75 -60.74
CA ARG A 77 -21.80 4.36 -61.14
C ARG A 77 -22.08 2.85 -61.11
N LEU A 78 -23.36 2.54 -60.86
CA LEU A 78 -24.05 1.27 -61.11
C LEU A 78 -23.93 0.80 -62.58
N PRO A 79 -24.20 -0.49 -62.83
CA PRO A 79 -25.45 -0.79 -63.53
C PRO A 79 -26.28 -1.95 -62.96
N SER A 80 -27.56 -1.88 -63.35
CA SER A 80 -28.71 -2.79 -63.19
C SER A 80 -28.44 -4.30 -63.35
N ALA A 81 -29.23 -5.13 -62.65
CA ALA A 81 -30.48 -5.70 -63.18
C ALA A 81 -30.92 -6.98 -62.43
N SER A 82 -32.24 -7.06 -62.19
CA SER A 82 -33.07 -8.28 -62.22
C SER A 82 -33.04 -9.27 -61.06
N GLY A 83 -34.09 -9.18 -60.23
CA GLY A 83 -35.10 -10.24 -60.12
C GLY A 83 -34.93 -11.30 -59.05
N LEU A 84 -35.79 -11.27 -58.02
CA LEU A 84 -36.79 -12.32 -57.74
C LEU A 84 -37.57 -11.97 -56.48
N PHE A 85 -38.89 -11.87 -56.63
CA PHE A 85 -39.88 -11.53 -55.62
C PHE A 85 -40.49 -12.81 -55.02
N ALA A 86 -40.74 -12.76 -53.71
CA ALA A 86 -41.84 -13.35 -52.93
C ALA A 86 -42.18 -14.87 -53.04
N ASP A 87 -42.28 -15.54 -51.88
CA ASP A 87 -43.57 -16.09 -51.45
C ASP A 87 -43.65 -16.35 -49.93
N LEU A 88 -44.84 -16.15 -49.37
CA LEU A 88 -45.24 -16.32 -47.98
C LEU A 88 -46.12 -17.58 -47.85
N GLY A 89 -45.83 -18.41 -46.84
CA GLY A 89 -46.90 -18.94 -45.98
C GLY A 89 -47.20 -20.44 -45.96
N GLN A 90 -47.71 -20.84 -44.78
CA GLN A 90 -48.55 -21.99 -44.41
C GLN A 90 -47.92 -23.17 -43.63
N LEU A 91 -48.43 -23.31 -42.40
CA LEU A 91 -48.40 -24.40 -41.38
C LEU A 91 -49.11 -25.70 -41.90
N PRO A 92 -49.32 -26.84 -41.18
CA PRO A 92 -49.26 -27.11 -39.72
C PRO A 92 -48.72 -28.55 -39.35
N PRO A 93 -49.26 -29.33 -38.36
CA PRO A 93 -48.57 -29.70 -37.11
C PRO A 93 -48.39 -31.23 -36.89
N GLY A 94 -47.68 -31.65 -35.84
CA GLY A 94 -47.96 -32.97 -35.25
C GLY A 94 -46.82 -33.69 -34.52
N MET A 95 -47.20 -34.23 -33.34
CA MET A 95 -46.67 -35.44 -32.68
C MET A 95 -45.19 -35.45 -32.26
N GLY A 96 -44.80 -35.80 -31.02
CA GLY A 96 -45.52 -36.35 -29.89
C GLY A 96 -44.53 -36.59 -28.74
N MET A 97 -45.03 -36.49 -27.52
CA MET A 97 -44.38 -37.02 -26.31
C MET A 97 -44.58 -38.55 -26.26
N PRO A 98 -43.64 -39.29 -25.66
CA PRO A 98 -43.90 -39.91 -24.36
C PRO A 98 -42.65 -39.81 -23.45
N GLY A 99 -42.70 -39.82 -22.11
CA GLY A 99 -43.62 -40.47 -21.19
C GLY A 99 -43.01 -41.78 -20.66
N GLY A 100 -42.54 -41.80 -19.40
CA GLY A 100 -42.21 -43.01 -18.62
C GLY A 100 -40.87 -42.88 -17.86
N LEU A 101 -40.80 -42.76 -16.53
CA LEU A 101 -41.10 -43.72 -15.44
C LEU A 101 -40.18 -44.97 -15.42
N TYR A 102 -39.94 -45.48 -14.19
CA TYR A 102 -39.05 -46.55 -13.71
C TYR A 102 -37.63 -46.06 -13.31
N GLY A 103 -37.11 -46.23 -12.10
CA GLY A 103 -37.52 -47.04 -10.94
C GLY A 103 -36.66 -48.31 -10.82
N HIS A 104 -35.82 -48.36 -9.76
CA HIS A 104 -35.12 -49.53 -9.15
C HIS A 104 -33.88 -50.15 -9.85
N PRO A 105 -33.09 -51.03 -9.17
CA PRO A 105 -32.54 -50.95 -7.80
C PRO A 105 -31.05 -51.41 -7.72
N MET A 106 -30.51 -51.37 -6.49
CA MET A 106 -29.26 -51.98 -6.00
C MET A 106 -28.90 -53.36 -6.58
N HIS A 107 -27.64 -53.54 -6.97
CA HIS A 107 -26.96 -54.85 -6.95
C HIS A 107 -25.50 -54.68 -6.52
N GLY A 108 -25.15 -55.33 -5.41
CA GLY A 108 -23.77 -55.50 -4.96
C GLY A 108 -23.12 -56.74 -5.55
N LEU A 109 -21.83 -56.60 -5.91
CA LEU A 109 -20.80 -57.63 -6.10
C LEU A 109 -19.48 -56.84 -5.86
N GLY A 110 -18.52 -57.20 -5.00
CA GLY A 110 -18.05 -58.52 -4.60
C GLY A 110 -16.87 -58.95 -5.46
N ALA A 111 -15.68 -58.30 -5.37
CA ALA A 111 -14.45 -58.83 -5.96
C ALA A 111 -13.14 -58.26 -5.36
N GLN A 112 -12.43 -59.14 -4.65
CA GLN A 112 -10.98 -59.36 -4.48
C GLN A 112 -9.94 -58.20 -4.53
N PRO A 113 -9.02 -58.14 -3.54
CA PRO A 113 -7.77 -57.39 -3.67
C PRO A 113 -6.67 -58.21 -4.37
N SER A 114 -6.09 -57.60 -5.40
CA SER A 114 -4.95 -58.05 -6.19
C SER A 114 -3.64 -58.05 -5.38
N GLN A 115 -2.83 -59.09 -5.61
CA GLN A 115 -1.45 -59.20 -5.11
C GLN A 115 -0.51 -58.24 -5.86
N PRO A 116 0.53 -57.67 -5.21
CA PRO A 116 1.64 -57.06 -5.93
C PRO A 116 2.75 -58.07 -6.24
N LEU A 117 3.16 -58.02 -7.50
CA LEU A 117 4.26 -58.73 -8.11
C LEU A 117 5.63 -58.33 -7.56
N ARG A 118 6.54 -59.27 -7.73
CA ARG A 118 7.90 -59.41 -7.23
C ARG A 118 8.89 -58.89 -8.28
N GLY A 119 9.87 -58.08 -7.87
CA GLY A 119 11.08 -57.73 -8.62
C GLY A 119 11.48 -56.26 -8.40
N ALA A 120 12.73 -55.85 -8.20
CA ALA A 120 14.01 -56.53 -8.21
C ALA A 120 15.06 -55.65 -7.49
N ARG A 121 16.06 -56.32 -6.91
CA ARG A 121 17.48 -55.93 -6.78
C ARG A 121 17.84 -54.52 -6.27
N SER A 122 18.51 -54.45 -5.12
CA SER A 122 19.81 -53.75 -5.06
C SER A 122 20.70 -54.17 -3.89
N ALA A 123 21.98 -54.29 -4.23
CA ALA A 123 23.21 -54.13 -3.43
C ALA A 123 23.48 -54.99 -2.18
N ARG A 124 24.40 -55.93 -2.38
CA ARG A 124 25.27 -56.59 -1.39
C ARG A 124 26.38 -55.65 -0.88
N ARG A 125 26.67 -55.68 0.42
CA ARG A 125 28.00 -55.52 1.08
C ARG A 125 27.81 -56.02 2.53
N ALA A 126 28.37 -57.16 2.94
CA ALA A 126 29.77 -57.45 3.33
C ALA A 126 30.05 -57.21 4.82
N ALA A 127 30.10 -58.31 5.60
CA ALA A 127 30.91 -58.59 6.81
C ALA A 127 30.41 -59.95 7.37
N THR A 128 31.04 -61.12 7.21
CA THR A 128 32.30 -61.69 7.76
C THR A 128 32.31 -61.96 9.27
N ALA A 129 32.70 -63.20 9.62
CA ALA A 129 33.04 -63.81 10.94
C ALA A 129 31.83 -64.15 11.83
N ASP A 130 31.68 -65.31 12.48
CA ASP A 130 32.58 -66.40 12.94
C ASP A 130 31.64 -67.61 13.25
N SER A 131 31.78 -68.84 12.72
CA SER A 131 32.69 -69.95 13.06
C SER A 131 32.62 -70.48 14.51
N ASP A 132 32.08 -71.70 14.64
CA ASP A 132 32.25 -72.76 15.67
C ASP A 132 30.97 -73.62 15.64
N ASP A 133 30.87 -74.76 14.95
CA ASP A 133 31.66 -76.00 15.00
C ASP A 133 31.77 -76.63 16.39
N SER A 134 30.80 -77.48 16.75
CA SER A 134 31.10 -78.80 17.30
C SER A 134 29.88 -79.70 17.37
N SER A 135 30.13 -80.93 16.95
CA SER A 135 29.28 -82.10 16.96
C SER A 135 28.83 -82.53 18.36
N ASP A 136 27.74 -83.30 18.41
CA ASP A 136 27.73 -84.67 18.95
C ASP A 136 26.41 -85.05 19.64
N GLY A 137 26.08 -86.34 19.56
CA GLY A 137 25.42 -87.04 20.66
C GLY A 137 23.91 -87.18 20.59
N GLY A 138 23.45 -88.38 20.25
CA GLY A 138 22.05 -88.74 20.20
C GLY A 138 21.30 -88.64 21.54
N GLY A 139 20.04 -88.24 21.45
CA GLY A 139 19.09 -88.21 22.56
C GLY A 139 17.68 -88.44 22.05
N ARG A 140 17.40 -89.66 21.60
CA ARG A 140 16.03 -90.12 21.29
C ARG A 140 15.24 -90.24 22.59
N GLY A 141 14.07 -89.61 22.62
CA GLY A 141 12.97 -90.09 23.47
C GLY A 141 12.69 -89.32 24.77
N ARG A 142 12.51 -88.00 24.73
CA ARG A 142 11.63 -87.29 25.70
C ARG A 142 11.27 -85.83 25.35
N HIS A 143 11.42 -85.42 24.09
CA HIS A 143 11.27 -84.02 23.67
C HIS A 143 9.97 -83.70 22.90
N GLY A 144 9.04 -84.66 22.78
CA GLY A 144 7.78 -84.49 22.04
C GLY A 144 6.85 -83.46 22.66
N GLU A 145 6.64 -83.50 23.99
CA GLU A 145 5.73 -82.57 24.67
C GLU A 145 6.26 -81.15 24.76
N VAL A 146 7.55 -80.95 25.04
CA VAL A 146 8.18 -79.62 25.11
C VAL A 146 8.17 -78.91 23.73
N LYS A 147 8.21 -79.67 22.64
CA LYS A 147 8.10 -79.10 21.29
C LYS A 147 6.68 -78.62 20.98
N THR A 148 5.63 -79.27 21.49
CA THR A 148 4.25 -78.84 21.25
C THR A 148 3.92 -77.52 21.95
N THR A 149 4.38 -77.30 23.19
CA THR A 149 4.20 -76.05 23.91
C THR A 149 5.01 -74.90 23.28
N ALA A 150 6.22 -75.18 22.80
CA ALA A 150 7.02 -74.21 22.05
C ALA A 150 6.35 -73.80 20.72
N ILE A 151 5.65 -74.71 20.05
CA ILE A 151 4.90 -74.42 18.81
C ILE A 151 3.64 -73.60 19.12
N GLN A 152 2.89 -73.94 20.18
CA GLN A 152 1.72 -73.17 20.61
C GLN A 152 2.10 -71.73 20.99
N GLU A 153 3.20 -71.54 21.71
CA GLU A 153 3.68 -70.19 22.07
C GLU A 153 4.18 -69.42 20.84
N LYS A 154 4.82 -70.08 19.86
CA LYS A 154 5.17 -69.47 18.56
C LYS A 154 3.92 -69.02 17.80
N ASN A 155 2.87 -69.85 17.76
CA ASN A 155 1.60 -69.51 17.12
C ASN A 155 0.89 -68.35 17.84
N ARG A 156 0.90 -68.33 19.18
CA ARG A 156 0.34 -67.23 19.98
C ARG A 156 1.05 -65.92 19.68
N ARG A 157 2.39 -65.93 19.62
CA ARG A 157 3.20 -64.75 19.25
C ARG A 157 2.97 -64.33 17.81
N ALA A 158 2.85 -65.27 16.88
CA ALA A 158 2.56 -64.98 15.48
C ALA A 158 1.17 -64.34 15.31
N GLN A 159 0.16 -64.85 16.01
CA GLN A 159 -1.20 -64.30 15.98
C GLN A 159 -1.26 -62.92 16.65
N LYS A 160 -0.54 -62.72 17.76
CA LYS A 160 -0.38 -61.39 18.39
C LYS A 160 0.23 -60.39 17.42
N ARG A 161 1.37 -60.72 16.78
CA ARG A 161 2.02 -59.87 15.77
C ARG A 161 1.12 -59.61 14.55
N PHE A 162 0.31 -60.59 14.15
CA PHE A 162 -0.66 -60.40 13.07
C PHE A 162 -1.74 -59.38 13.45
N ARG A 163 -2.32 -59.49 14.65
CA ARG A 163 -3.30 -58.52 15.17
C ARG A 163 -2.69 -57.13 15.35
N GLU A 164 -1.46 -57.06 15.86
CA GLU A 164 -0.71 -55.80 15.98
C GLU A 164 -0.48 -55.14 14.61
N ARG A 165 -0.09 -55.91 13.58
CA ARG A 165 0.05 -55.38 12.22
C ARG A 165 -1.27 -54.93 11.60
N GLN A 166 -2.35 -55.66 11.84
CA GLN A 166 -3.69 -55.24 11.39
C GLN A 166 -4.14 -53.96 12.10
N LYS A 167 -3.87 -53.85 13.41
CA LYS A 167 -4.16 -52.65 14.19
C LYS A 167 -3.33 -51.45 13.73
N ALA A 168 -2.04 -51.64 13.48
CA ALA A 168 -1.16 -50.62 12.91
C ALA A 168 -1.67 -50.18 11.53
N LYS A 169 -1.99 -51.12 10.64
CA LYS A 169 -2.54 -50.80 9.32
C LYS A 169 -3.85 -50.01 9.39
N MET A 170 -4.77 -50.35 10.29
CA MET A 170 -6.01 -49.58 10.47
C MET A 170 -5.75 -48.19 11.05
N LYS A 171 -4.76 -48.05 11.95
CA LYS A 171 -4.34 -46.76 12.48
C LYS A 171 -3.76 -45.88 11.38
N ASP A 172 -2.83 -46.40 10.57
CA ASP A 172 -2.23 -45.67 9.45
C ASP A 172 -3.28 -45.21 8.44
N MET A 173 -4.24 -46.08 8.07
CA MET A 173 -5.35 -45.70 7.18
C MET A 173 -6.29 -44.66 7.79
N THR A 174 -6.44 -44.64 9.12
CA THR A 174 -7.27 -43.63 9.79
C THR A 174 -6.56 -42.27 9.79
N GLU A 175 -5.25 -42.25 10.06
CA GLU A 175 -4.43 -41.04 9.99
C GLU A 175 -4.43 -40.46 8.56
N GLU A 176 -4.31 -41.30 7.52
CA GLU A 176 -4.40 -40.86 6.11
C GLU A 176 -5.78 -40.27 5.76
N LEU A 177 -6.87 -40.83 6.29
CA LEU A 177 -8.22 -40.27 6.09
C LEU A 177 -8.40 -38.92 6.80
N ASP A 178 -7.84 -38.76 8.00
CA ASP A 178 -7.88 -37.50 8.75
C ASP A 178 -7.08 -36.40 8.03
N ASP A 179 -5.89 -36.74 7.52
CA ASP A 179 -5.06 -35.82 6.73
C ASP A 179 -5.77 -35.37 5.44
N MET A 180 -6.32 -36.31 4.67
CA MET A 180 -7.09 -35.97 3.45
C MET A 180 -8.34 -35.15 3.77
N THR A 181 -9.01 -35.42 4.90
CA THR A 181 -10.19 -34.65 5.32
C THR A 181 -9.81 -33.22 5.71
N SER A 182 -8.68 -33.04 6.39
CA SER A 182 -8.11 -31.73 6.71
C SER A 182 -7.73 -30.94 5.45
N GLU A 183 -7.10 -31.60 4.47
CA GLU A 183 -6.74 -30.99 3.19
C GLU A 183 -7.97 -30.58 2.38
N LEU A 184 -8.99 -31.43 2.31
CA LEU A 184 -10.27 -31.08 1.66
C LEU A 184 -10.97 -29.91 2.36
N SER A 185 -10.90 -29.83 3.69
CA SER A 185 -11.43 -28.69 4.45
C SER A 185 -10.70 -27.40 4.08
N LYS A 186 -9.36 -27.43 4.08
CA LYS A 186 -8.50 -26.30 3.68
C LYS A 186 -8.83 -25.83 2.26
N LEU A 187 -8.89 -26.76 1.30
CA LEU A 187 -9.22 -26.46 -0.09
C LEU A 187 -10.63 -25.88 -0.24
N ARG A 188 -11.61 -26.30 0.56
CA ARG A 188 -12.96 -25.71 0.55
C ARG A 188 -12.96 -24.26 1.03
N VAL A 189 -12.20 -23.95 2.08
CA VAL A 189 -12.04 -22.58 2.58
C VAL A 189 -11.36 -21.69 1.53
N GLU A 190 -10.26 -22.16 0.94
CA GLU A 190 -9.56 -21.45 -0.13
C GLU A 190 -10.44 -21.25 -1.38
N ASN A 191 -11.19 -22.28 -1.79
CA ASN A 191 -12.12 -22.18 -2.91
C ASN A 191 -13.23 -21.16 -2.64
N GLY A 192 -13.75 -21.11 -1.41
CA GLY A 192 -14.71 -20.10 -0.97
C GLY A 192 -14.12 -18.69 -1.03
N ALA A 193 -12.90 -18.49 -0.53
CA ALA A 193 -12.21 -17.21 -0.57
C ALA A 193 -11.94 -16.74 -2.02
N LEU A 194 -11.52 -17.65 -2.91
CA LEU A 194 -11.32 -17.35 -4.33
C LEU A 194 -12.63 -16.99 -5.05
N LYS A 195 -13.73 -17.70 -4.75
CA LYS A 195 -15.06 -17.36 -5.29
C LYS A 195 -15.52 -15.99 -4.83
N ASN A 196 -15.33 -15.65 -3.56
CA ASN A 196 -15.64 -14.32 -3.04
C ASN A 196 -14.80 -13.24 -3.75
N ARG A 197 -13.50 -13.47 -3.91
CA ARG A 197 -12.60 -12.57 -4.65
C ARG A 197 -13.05 -12.38 -6.11
N ASN A 198 -13.38 -13.46 -6.82
CA ASN A 198 -13.88 -13.37 -8.19
C ASN A 198 -15.20 -12.60 -8.27
N SER A 199 -16.13 -12.82 -7.33
CA SER A 199 -17.38 -12.06 -7.27
C SER A 199 -17.15 -10.56 -7.07
N ILE A 200 -16.19 -10.17 -6.24
CA ILE A 200 -15.81 -8.75 -6.05
C ILE A 200 -15.24 -8.17 -7.35
N LEU A 201 -14.34 -8.90 -8.03
CA LEU A 201 -13.76 -8.44 -9.29
C LEU A 201 -14.82 -8.29 -10.39
N GLU A 202 -15.78 -9.21 -10.49
CA GLU A 202 -16.90 -9.11 -11.42
C GLU A 202 -17.75 -7.86 -11.14
N LYS A 203 -18.01 -7.54 -9.87
CA LYS A 203 -18.74 -6.32 -9.48
C LYS A 203 -17.96 -5.05 -9.80
N VAL A 204 -16.65 -5.03 -9.57
CA VAL A 204 -15.77 -3.90 -9.92
C VAL A 204 -15.74 -3.68 -11.43
N LEU A 205 -15.69 -4.76 -12.22
CA LEU A 205 -15.79 -4.68 -13.68
C LEU A 205 -17.13 -4.09 -14.12
N ALA A 206 -18.25 -4.56 -13.56
CA ALA A 206 -19.58 -4.02 -13.88
C ALA A 206 -19.71 -2.53 -13.52
N LEU A 207 -19.17 -2.10 -12.37
CA LEU A 207 -19.14 -0.68 -11.98
C LEU A 207 -18.30 0.17 -12.93
N ARG A 208 -17.16 -0.37 -13.38
CA ARG A 208 -16.30 0.29 -14.37
C ARG A 208 -17.03 0.45 -15.70
N ASP A 209 -17.72 -0.59 -16.17
CA ASP A 209 -18.46 -0.55 -17.43
C ASP A 209 -19.61 0.46 -17.39
N GLU A 210 -20.34 0.53 -16.28
CA GLU A 210 -21.39 1.56 -16.11
C GLU A 210 -20.79 2.97 -16.04
N HIS A 211 -19.66 3.16 -15.38
CA HIS A 211 -18.98 4.46 -15.35
C HIS A 211 -18.47 4.88 -16.74
N ILE A 212 -17.95 3.94 -17.53
CA ILE A 212 -17.58 4.18 -18.94
C ILE A 212 -18.83 4.60 -19.74
N ARG A 213 -19.96 3.92 -19.53
CA ARG A 213 -21.23 4.24 -20.20
C ARG A 213 -21.71 5.66 -19.87
N VAL A 214 -21.68 6.04 -18.59
CA VAL A 214 -22.06 7.41 -18.15
C VAL A 214 -21.16 8.46 -18.78
N LEU A 215 -19.85 8.25 -18.79
CA LEU A 215 -18.91 9.19 -19.42
C LEU A 215 -19.13 9.31 -20.94
N GLN A 216 -19.45 8.20 -21.62
CA GLN A 216 -19.79 8.20 -23.04
C GLN A 216 -21.11 8.94 -23.32
N ASP A 217 -22.13 8.78 -22.47
CA ASP A 217 -23.40 9.50 -22.57
C ASP A 217 -23.19 11.02 -22.36
N GLU A 218 -22.39 11.42 -21.37
CA GLU A 218 -22.05 12.83 -21.12
C GLU A 218 -21.28 13.46 -22.28
N GLN A 219 -20.31 12.73 -22.85
CA GLN A 219 -19.57 13.16 -24.04
C GLN A 219 -20.52 13.41 -25.22
N HIS A 220 -21.47 12.50 -25.45
CA HIS A 220 -22.45 12.62 -26.53
C HIS A 220 -23.38 13.84 -26.33
N VAL A 221 -23.79 14.13 -25.09
CA VAL A 221 -24.58 15.35 -24.77
C VAL A 221 -23.78 16.63 -25.06
N PHE A 222 -22.48 16.63 -24.74
CA PHE A 222 -21.61 17.77 -25.01
C PHE A 222 -21.42 18.02 -26.51
N ASP A 223 -21.25 16.95 -27.28
CA ASP A 223 -21.14 17.02 -28.74
C ASP A 223 -22.44 17.51 -29.40
N LEU A 224 -23.61 17.10 -28.90
CA LEU A 224 -24.90 17.65 -29.35
C LEU A 224 -25.02 19.15 -29.05
N GLY A 225 -24.57 19.60 -27.87
CA GLY A 225 -24.56 21.02 -27.49
C GLY A 225 -23.65 21.86 -28.39
N ASN A 226 -22.47 21.36 -28.72
CA ASN A 226 -21.55 22.02 -29.64
C ASN A 226 -22.10 22.08 -31.08
N HIS A 227 -22.75 21.02 -31.56
CA HIS A 227 -23.40 21.03 -32.87
C HIS A 227 -24.54 22.04 -32.96
N TYR A 228 -25.28 22.24 -31.86
CA TYR A 228 -26.35 23.25 -31.80
C TYR A 228 -25.78 24.67 -31.85
N LEU A 229 -24.67 24.96 -31.16
CA LEU A 229 -24.02 26.27 -31.19
C LEU A 229 -23.38 26.60 -32.55
N GLN A 230 -22.80 25.61 -33.23
CA GLN A 230 -22.21 25.80 -34.56
C GLN A 230 -23.24 25.98 -35.67
N THR A 231 -24.42 25.37 -35.55
CA THR A 231 -25.50 25.50 -36.56
C THR A 231 -26.37 26.75 -36.36
N SER A 232 -26.38 27.34 -35.16
CA SER A 232 -27.30 28.43 -34.82
C SER A 232 -26.85 29.85 -35.20
N ASN A 233 -25.64 30.12 -35.70
CA ASN A 233 -25.26 31.52 -35.98
C ASN A 233 -24.13 31.78 -37.00
N PRO A 234 -24.30 31.48 -38.30
CA PRO A 234 -23.31 31.85 -39.31
C PRO A 234 -23.47 33.27 -39.91
N LYS A 235 -24.29 34.17 -39.33
CA LYS A 235 -24.70 35.41 -40.06
C LYS A 235 -24.49 36.78 -39.41
N LEU A 236 -23.73 36.91 -38.31
CA LEU A 236 -23.60 38.22 -37.63
C LEU A 236 -22.18 38.73 -37.35
N LEU A 237 -21.13 38.20 -37.98
CA LEU A 237 -19.77 38.75 -37.86
C LEU A 237 -19.11 38.99 -39.23
N VAL A 238 -19.62 40.00 -39.93
CA VAL A 238 -18.87 40.76 -40.94
C VAL A 238 -19.05 42.23 -40.59
N GLU A 239 -17.92 42.95 -40.57
CA GLU A 239 -17.71 44.40 -40.31
C GLU A 239 -17.33 44.85 -38.89
N GLY A 240 -16.01 45.05 -38.70
CA GLY A 240 -15.42 46.38 -38.51
C GLY A 240 -15.63 47.09 -37.16
N GLY A 241 -14.57 47.21 -36.36
CA GLY A 241 -14.59 48.11 -35.21
C GLY A 241 -13.27 48.20 -34.44
N ARG A 242 -12.52 49.28 -34.68
CA ARG A 242 -11.37 49.77 -33.90
C ARG A 242 -11.65 49.77 -32.39
N ALA A 243 -10.74 49.21 -31.59
CA ALA A 243 -10.79 49.31 -30.13
C ALA A 243 -10.22 50.66 -29.63
N PRO A 244 -10.85 51.33 -28.65
CA PRO A 244 -10.30 52.49 -27.98
C PRO A 244 -9.43 52.09 -26.77
N ALA A 245 -8.33 52.82 -26.58
CA ALA A 245 -7.52 52.80 -25.37
C ALA A 245 -8.24 53.60 -24.26
N LEU A 246 -8.47 53.01 -23.09
CA LEU A 246 -8.90 53.77 -21.92
C LEU A 246 -8.41 53.14 -20.60
N LEU A 247 -7.92 54.03 -19.72
CA LEU A 247 -7.82 54.00 -18.25
C LEU A 247 -6.70 53.21 -17.56
N THR A 248 -5.56 53.89 -17.44
CA THR A 248 -4.70 53.85 -16.24
C THR A 248 -5.37 54.61 -15.09
N TYR A 249 -5.49 53.97 -13.93
CA TYR A 249 -6.00 54.54 -12.69
C TYR A 249 -4.83 54.95 -11.80
N ALA A 250 -4.72 56.24 -11.46
CA ALA A 250 -3.74 56.79 -10.52
C ALA A 250 -4.45 57.17 -9.22
N PRO A 251 -3.92 56.82 -8.03
CA PRO A 251 -4.44 57.36 -6.79
C PRO A 251 -3.59 58.57 -6.31
N GLY A 252 -4.29 59.69 -6.11
CA GLY A 252 -4.25 60.46 -4.87
C GLY A 252 -2.98 61.24 -4.54
N ALA A 253 -3.01 62.53 -4.88
CA ALA A 253 -2.14 63.57 -4.35
C ALA A 253 -2.32 63.78 -2.84
N GLY A 254 -1.21 63.94 -2.13
CA GLY A 254 -1.10 64.58 -0.82
C GLY A 254 0.03 65.59 -0.89
N GLU A 255 -0.34 66.87 -0.78
CA GLU A 255 0.54 68.04 -0.88
C GLU A 255 1.52 68.11 0.29
N GLY A 256 2.77 68.50 0.01
CA GLY A 256 3.84 68.66 0.99
C GLY A 256 5.05 69.36 0.38
N GLU A 257 5.03 70.68 0.49
CA GLU A 257 5.99 71.69 0.05
C GLU A 257 7.40 71.51 0.68
N ALA A 258 8.48 71.51 -0.13
CA ALA A 258 9.80 72.08 0.22
C ALA A 258 10.79 72.00 -0.96
N PRO A 259 11.59 73.05 -1.23
CA PRO A 259 12.62 73.04 -2.26
C PRO A 259 13.98 72.63 -1.67
N GLY A 260 14.74 71.82 -2.41
CA GLY A 260 16.10 71.45 -2.06
C GLY A 260 16.86 70.97 -3.29
N GLU A 261 17.66 71.87 -3.85
CA GLU A 261 18.68 71.60 -4.86
C GLU A 261 19.60 70.45 -4.43
N GLY A 262 19.98 69.60 -5.38
CA GLY A 262 20.91 68.51 -5.12
C GLY A 262 21.11 67.62 -6.34
N ALA A 263 21.85 68.14 -7.31
CA ALA A 263 22.43 67.36 -8.39
C ALA A 263 23.17 66.12 -7.85
N LEU A 264 23.02 64.97 -8.50
CA LEU A 264 24.14 64.08 -8.81
C LEU A 264 23.74 63.10 -9.92
N ALA A 265 24.51 63.19 -11.00
CA ALA A 265 24.48 62.31 -12.15
C ALA A 265 24.90 60.88 -11.76
N LEU A 266 24.17 59.89 -12.28
CA LEU A 266 24.64 58.52 -12.36
C LEU A 266 24.57 58.06 -13.83
N THR A 267 25.71 58.27 -14.49
CA THR A 267 26.22 57.43 -15.57
C THR A 267 25.98 55.96 -15.23
N GLY A 268 25.35 55.14 -16.07
CA GLY A 268 25.76 54.90 -17.45
C GLY A 268 26.92 53.88 -17.44
N GLY A 269 26.62 52.62 -17.15
CA GLY A 269 27.59 51.53 -17.08
C GLY A 269 26.97 50.23 -17.54
N GLY A 270 26.90 50.05 -18.86
CA GLY A 270 26.45 48.83 -19.50
C GLY A 270 27.46 47.70 -19.29
N GLY A 271 26.99 46.61 -18.70
CA GLY A 271 27.67 45.33 -18.60
C GLY A 271 26.67 44.22 -18.85
N GLY A 272 26.29 44.05 -20.13
CA GLY A 272 25.37 43.01 -20.58
C GLY A 272 25.98 41.62 -20.49
N GLY A 273 26.06 41.08 -19.28
CA GLY A 273 26.20 39.65 -19.03
C GLY A 273 24.81 39.03 -19.01
N ALA A 274 24.34 38.55 -20.17
CA ALA A 274 23.09 37.81 -20.30
C ALA A 274 23.20 36.44 -19.62
N LEU A 275 23.15 36.42 -18.29
CA LEU A 275 22.62 35.25 -17.59
C LEU A 275 21.12 35.24 -17.91
N GLN A 276 20.71 34.32 -18.78
CA GLN A 276 19.30 33.94 -18.93
C GLN A 276 18.82 33.46 -17.55
N ALA A 277 18.36 34.39 -16.73
CA ALA A 277 17.40 34.08 -15.69
C ALA A 277 16.16 33.61 -16.44
N GLY A 278 16.11 32.31 -16.69
CA GLY A 278 15.01 31.63 -17.35
C GLY A 278 13.76 31.72 -16.48
N GLY A 279 13.12 32.89 -16.52
CA GLY A 279 11.78 33.10 -15.99
C GLY A 279 10.78 32.40 -16.90
N GLY A 280 10.89 31.08 -17.02
CA GLY A 280 9.79 30.26 -17.50
C GLY A 280 8.58 30.61 -16.65
N SER A 281 7.44 30.86 -17.29
CA SER A 281 6.20 31.08 -16.54
C SER A 281 5.96 29.87 -15.64
N LEU A 282 5.49 30.08 -14.40
CA LEU A 282 5.08 29.00 -13.48
C LEU A 282 4.20 27.96 -14.19
N ALA A 283 3.38 28.39 -15.16
CA ALA A 283 2.56 27.51 -15.98
C ALA A 283 3.38 26.53 -16.85
N GLN A 284 4.52 26.96 -17.40
CA GLN A 284 5.42 26.11 -18.18
C GLN A 284 6.11 25.08 -17.28
N GLU A 285 6.51 25.46 -16.07
CA GLU A 285 7.09 24.52 -15.10
C GLU A 285 6.07 23.46 -14.67
N ILE A 286 4.84 23.88 -14.36
CA ILE A 286 3.74 22.97 -14.03
C ILE A 286 3.45 22.02 -15.19
N ALA A 287 3.38 22.53 -16.42
CA ALA A 287 3.17 21.70 -17.61
C ALA A 287 4.31 20.70 -17.84
N ALA A 288 5.56 21.11 -17.59
CA ALA A 288 6.73 20.23 -17.69
C ALA A 288 6.70 19.12 -16.63
N VAL A 289 6.34 19.42 -15.38
CA VAL A 289 6.20 18.41 -14.32
C VAL A 289 5.04 17.46 -14.62
N LYS A 290 3.93 17.97 -15.19
CA LYS A 290 2.74 17.18 -15.54
C LYS A 290 3.00 16.02 -16.49
N MET A 291 4.06 16.12 -17.29
CA MET A 291 4.45 15.13 -18.29
C MET A 291 5.72 14.37 -17.90
N MET A 292 6.22 14.58 -16.67
CA MET A 292 7.50 14.02 -16.24
C MET A 292 7.33 12.58 -15.76
N PRO A 293 7.99 11.59 -16.39
CA PRO A 293 7.97 10.22 -15.89
C PRO A 293 8.85 10.09 -14.63
N SER A 294 8.62 9.04 -13.84
CA SER A 294 9.26 8.89 -12.51
C SER A 294 10.79 8.81 -12.56
N ASP A 295 11.34 8.19 -13.59
CA ASP A 295 12.79 8.08 -13.84
C ASP A 295 13.45 9.45 -14.09
N VAL A 296 12.75 10.37 -14.76
CA VAL A 296 13.22 11.74 -14.96
C VAL A 296 13.19 12.53 -13.66
N VAL A 297 12.15 12.36 -12.83
CA VAL A 297 12.08 12.96 -11.48
C VAL A 297 13.28 12.50 -10.64
N ILE A 298 13.52 11.19 -10.58
CA ILE A 298 14.64 10.60 -9.84
C ILE A 298 15.98 11.12 -10.38
N SER A 299 16.15 11.19 -11.70
CA SER A 299 17.38 11.71 -12.32
C SER A 299 17.64 13.18 -11.94
N ARG A 300 16.62 14.04 -12.01
CA ARG A 300 16.72 15.45 -11.57
C ARG A 300 17.02 15.59 -10.08
N TRP A 301 16.45 14.72 -9.25
CA TRP A 301 16.76 14.69 -7.82
C TRP A 301 18.22 14.30 -7.57
N LYS A 302 18.77 13.28 -8.27
CA LYS A 302 20.19 12.93 -8.18
C LYS A 302 21.12 14.08 -8.60
N GLU A 303 20.75 14.83 -9.64
CA GLU A 303 21.49 16.03 -10.06
C GLU A 303 21.49 17.10 -8.97
N THR A 304 20.33 17.33 -8.35
CA THR A 304 20.17 18.25 -7.21
C THR A 304 21.07 17.84 -6.05
N VAL A 305 21.06 16.57 -5.66
CA VAL A 305 21.92 16.04 -4.58
C VAL A 305 23.40 16.30 -4.89
N ARG A 306 23.84 16.03 -6.13
CA ARG A 306 25.23 16.26 -6.56
C ARG A 306 25.60 17.74 -6.53
N GLU A 307 24.73 18.61 -7.02
CA GLU A 307 24.95 20.05 -7.02
C GLU A 307 25.04 20.62 -5.60
N LEU A 308 24.12 20.23 -4.71
CA LEU A 308 24.17 20.59 -3.30
C LEU A 308 25.45 20.09 -2.63
N GLY A 309 25.90 18.87 -2.93
CA GLY A 309 27.17 18.33 -2.42
C GLY A 309 28.38 19.19 -2.79
N ASN A 310 28.47 19.62 -4.05
CA ASN A 310 29.55 20.50 -4.52
C ASN A 310 29.54 21.88 -3.84
N LEU A 311 28.34 22.43 -3.62
CA LEU A 311 28.15 23.71 -2.94
C LEU A 311 28.52 23.62 -1.46
N LEU A 312 28.15 22.53 -0.78
CA LEU A 312 28.54 22.26 0.61
C LEU A 312 30.06 22.20 0.77
N VAL A 313 30.77 21.48 -0.10
CA VAL A 313 32.24 21.42 -0.09
C VAL A 313 32.86 22.81 -0.26
N THR A 314 32.28 23.64 -1.14
CA THR A 314 32.76 25.02 -1.36
C THR A 314 32.57 25.89 -0.12
N LEU A 315 31.41 25.79 0.54
CA LEU A 315 31.09 26.53 1.75
C LEU A 315 31.99 26.11 2.92
N GLU A 316 32.23 24.80 3.09
CA GLU A 316 33.09 24.26 4.15
C GLU A 316 34.58 24.60 3.92
N GLY A 317 35.01 24.73 2.65
CA GLY A 317 36.35 25.19 2.30
C GLY A 317 36.58 26.70 2.44
N CYS A 318 35.53 27.49 2.70
CA CYS A 318 35.60 28.95 2.86
C CYS A 318 35.23 29.35 4.29
N PRO A 319 36.20 29.41 5.23
CA PRO A 319 35.92 29.64 6.65
C PRO A 319 35.41 31.06 6.96
N ASP A 320 35.69 32.04 6.10
CA ASP A 320 35.18 33.40 6.26
C ASP A 320 33.80 33.55 5.59
N PRO A 321 32.71 33.70 6.36
CA PRO A 321 31.37 33.93 5.83
C PRO A 321 31.22 35.28 5.13
N SER A 322 32.15 36.22 5.37
CA SER A 322 32.19 37.53 4.73
C SER A 322 32.80 37.48 3.34
N SER A 323 33.48 36.38 2.98
CA SER A 323 34.12 36.24 1.68
C SER A 323 33.08 36.24 0.55
N PRO A 324 33.32 36.94 -0.58
CA PRO A 324 32.39 36.97 -1.70
C PRO A 324 32.05 35.55 -2.21
N ARG A 325 33.04 34.65 -2.22
CA ARG A 325 32.87 33.25 -2.63
C ARG A 325 31.90 32.49 -1.73
N HIS A 326 31.95 32.71 -0.40
CA HIS A 326 31.02 32.08 0.53
C HIS A 326 29.58 32.58 0.30
N GLN A 327 29.41 33.89 0.11
CA GLN A 327 28.10 34.49 -0.16
C GLN A 327 27.50 34.01 -1.48
N GLU A 328 28.31 33.93 -2.55
CA GLU A 328 27.90 33.40 -3.85
C GLU A 328 27.47 31.93 -3.76
N ALA A 329 28.26 31.10 -3.07
CA ALA A 329 27.94 29.68 -2.87
C ALA A 329 26.66 29.51 -2.02
N ALA A 330 26.46 30.32 -0.99
CA ALA A 330 25.25 30.31 -0.16
C ALA A 330 24.01 30.73 -0.96
N ALA A 331 24.14 31.76 -1.81
CA ALA A 331 23.07 32.18 -2.69
C ALA A 331 22.73 31.12 -3.76
N ALA A 332 23.74 30.44 -4.30
CA ALA A 332 23.54 29.30 -5.21
C ALA A 332 22.83 28.14 -4.51
N LEU A 333 23.27 27.80 -3.28
CA LEU A 333 22.63 26.77 -2.45
C LEU A 333 21.14 27.06 -2.26
N ALA A 334 20.78 28.30 -1.91
CA ALA A 334 19.39 28.70 -1.74
C ALA A 334 18.57 28.54 -3.02
N ARG A 335 19.12 28.88 -4.20
CA ARG A 335 18.43 28.69 -5.48
C ARG A 335 18.19 27.22 -5.82
N VAL A 336 19.19 26.36 -5.58
CA VAL A 336 19.07 24.91 -5.83
C VAL A 336 18.03 24.30 -4.89
N LEU A 337 18.02 24.70 -3.61
CA LEU A 337 17.02 24.24 -2.64
C LEU A 337 15.60 24.68 -2.99
N GLU A 338 15.43 25.89 -3.51
CA GLU A 338 14.13 26.38 -3.97
C GLU A 338 13.64 25.56 -5.17
N SER A 339 14.51 25.34 -6.17
CA SER A 339 14.18 24.50 -7.33
C SER A 339 13.81 23.07 -6.93
N ALA A 340 14.57 22.47 -6.01
CA ALA A 340 14.31 21.15 -5.46
C ALA A 340 12.97 21.08 -4.72
N SER A 341 12.64 22.11 -3.95
CA SER A 341 11.38 22.21 -3.21
C SER A 341 10.19 22.31 -4.16
N THR A 342 10.30 23.14 -5.21
CA THR A 342 9.28 23.26 -6.25
C THR A 342 9.09 21.95 -7.02
N LEU A 343 10.17 21.27 -7.41
CA LEU A 343 10.09 19.95 -8.04
C LEU A 343 9.36 18.95 -7.15
N CYS A 344 9.74 18.84 -5.87
CA CYS A 344 9.10 17.91 -4.94
C CYS A 344 7.63 18.23 -4.71
N MET A 345 7.29 19.51 -4.51
CA MET A 345 5.93 19.96 -4.26
C MET A 345 5.02 19.72 -5.47
N HIS A 346 5.44 20.14 -6.67
CA HIS A 346 4.68 19.89 -7.89
C HIS A 346 4.54 18.39 -8.17
N THR A 347 5.59 17.59 -7.95
CA THR A 347 5.51 16.14 -8.11
C THR A 347 4.53 15.52 -7.11
N ALA A 348 4.57 15.92 -5.84
CA ALA A 348 3.66 15.40 -4.82
C ALA A 348 2.19 15.69 -5.12
N VAL A 349 1.88 16.88 -5.67
CA VAL A 349 0.50 17.30 -6.00
C VAL A 349 0.01 16.70 -7.31
N LEU A 350 0.84 16.69 -8.37
CA LEU A 350 0.44 16.29 -9.72
C LEU A 350 0.64 14.79 -9.99
N HIS A 351 1.67 14.19 -9.37
CA HIS A 351 2.07 12.79 -9.57
C HIS A 351 2.45 12.12 -8.25
N PRO A 352 1.50 11.93 -7.33
CA PRO A 352 1.79 11.37 -6.01
C PRO A 352 2.46 9.99 -6.09
N THR A 353 2.16 9.17 -7.11
CA THR A 353 2.85 7.90 -7.38
C THR A 353 4.34 8.06 -7.70
N ASN A 354 4.70 9.11 -8.46
CA ASN A 354 6.11 9.40 -8.75
C ASN A 354 6.84 9.85 -7.49
N MET A 355 6.18 10.65 -6.64
CA MET A 355 6.74 11.06 -5.35
C MET A 355 6.93 9.86 -4.41
N GLN A 356 5.96 8.94 -4.36
CA GLN A 356 6.08 7.71 -3.59
C GLN A 356 7.27 6.87 -4.06
N ARG A 357 7.49 6.72 -5.38
CA ARG A 357 8.67 6.03 -5.90
C ARG A 357 9.98 6.71 -5.49
N LEU A 358 10.02 8.04 -5.54
CA LEU A 358 11.18 8.82 -5.09
C LEU A 358 11.49 8.59 -3.59
N ILE A 359 10.46 8.45 -2.76
CA ILE A 359 10.60 8.24 -1.30
C ILE A 359 10.91 6.78 -0.96
N ALA A 360 10.24 5.83 -1.60
CA ALA A 360 10.22 4.42 -1.18
C ALA A 360 11.42 3.59 -1.67
N THR A 361 12.19 4.11 -2.63
CA THR A 361 13.31 3.37 -3.22
C THR A 361 14.63 4.01 -2.87
N ALA A 362 15.61 3.16 -2.52
CA ALA A 362 17.00 3.56 -2.61
C ALA A 362 17.30 3.90 -4.07
N LEU A 363 17.70 5.14 -4.32
CA LEU A 363 17.70 5.71 -5.67
C LEU A 363 18.73 5.04 -6.59
N ASP A 364 19.72 4.33 -6.05
CA ASP A 364 20.79 3.68 -6.82
C ASP A 364 20.53 2.23 -7.18
N ASP A 365 19.95 1.44 -6.28
CA ASP A 365 19.80 0.00 -6.46
C ASP A 365 18.33 -0.45 -6.41
N GLY A 366 17.39 0.47 -6.19
CA GLY A 366 15.96 0.21 -6.16
C GLY A 366 15.50 -0.61 -4.95
N ARG A 367 16.36 -0.82 -3.95
CA ARG A 367 15.97 -1.56 -2.73
C ARG A 367 14.89 -0.79 -1.97
N SER A 368 13.88 -1.52 -1.51
CA SER A 368 12.85 -1.03 -0.60
C SER A 368 13.01 -1.68 0.78
N GLY A 369 12.62 -0.96 1.83
CA GLY A 369 12.60 -1.44 3.21
C GLY A 369 13.61 -0.77 4.13
N VAL A 370 13.25 -0.67 5.41
CA VAL A 370 14.10 -0.15 6.49
C VAL A 370 14.84 -1.32 7.14
N SER A 371 16.15 -1.37 6.94
CA SER A 371 17.06 -2.30 7.62
C SER A 371 17.52 -1.75 8.97
N SER A 372 18.10 -2.61 9.80
CA SER A 372 18.73 -2.15 11.06
C SER A 372 19.90 -1.18 10.82
N GLU A 373 20.60 -1.32 9.69
CA GLU A 373 21.66 -0.40 9.25
C GLU A 373 21.12 1.00 8.98
N ASP A 374 19.85 1.12 8.60
CA ASP A 374 19.23 2.43 8.33
C ASP A 374 19.00 3.23 9.60
N ARG A 375 18.78 2.60 10.76
CA ARG A 375 18.71 3.32 12.04
C ARG A 375 20.04 4.02 12.38
N ALA A 376 21.15 3.31 12.22
CA ALA A 376 22.48 3.89 12.43
C ALA A 376 22.78 5.01 11.42
N ARG A 377 22.36 4.83 10.16
CA ARG A 377 22.45 5.87 9.12
C ARG A 377 21.69 7.13 9.52
N TRP A 378 20.43 7.02 9.92
CA TRP A 378 19.62 8.19 10.28
C TRP A 378 20.13 8.91 11.53
N ALA A 379 20.72 8.18 12.49
CA ALA A 379 21.46 8.79 13.60
C ALA A 379 22.68 9.60 13.11
N ALA A 380 23.47 9.06 12.17
CA ALA A 380 24.60 9.78 11.58
C ALA A 380 24.16 11.02 10.77
N VAL A 381 23.09 10.90 9.97
CA VAL A 381 22.48 12.03 9.27
C VAL A 381 22.06 13.10 10.27
N THR A 382 21.33 12.72 11.33
CA THR A 382 20.86 13.64 12.37
C THR A 382 22.02 14.36 13.06
N ALA A 383 23.09 13.65 13.40
CA ALA A 383 24.30 14.24 13.99
C ALA A 383 24.96 15.27 13.05
N SER A 384 25.01 14.98 11.74
CA SER A 384 25.61 15.87 10.74
C SER A 384 24.88 17.21 10.57
N LEU A 385 23.60 17.28 10.93
CA LEU A 385 22.79 18.50 10.83
C LEU A 385 23.21 19.57 11.85
N ALA A 386 23.95 19.19 12.90
CA ALA A 386 24.38 20.10 13.96
C ALA A 386 23.22 20.97 14.50
N LEU A 387 22.07 20.32 14.77
CA LEU A 387 20.86 20.99 15.24
C LEU A 387 21.08 21.61 16.62
N SER A 388 20.60 22.84 16.81
CA SER A 388 20.62 23.50 18.12
C SER A 388 19.72 22.75 19.12
N PRO A 389 19.96 22.88 20.44
CA PRO A 389 19.10 22.27 21.46
C PRO A 389 17.63 22.67 21.31
N GLU A 390 17.37 23.91 20.92
CA GLU A 390 16.02 24.42 20.66
C GLU A 390 15.38 23.74 19.44
N GLN A 391 16.09 23.66 18.31
CA GLN A 391 15.60 22.97 17.11
C GLN A 391 15.28 21.50 17.40
N ARG A 392 16.14 20.83 18.18
CA ARG A 392 15.93 19.44 18.62
C ARG A 392 14.62 19.31 19.41
N GLY A 393 14.41 20.18 20.40
CA GLY A 393 13.17 20.20 21.20
C GLY A 393 11.92 20.45 20.35
N GLN A 394 11.98 21.38 19.39
CA GLN A 394 10.88 21.68 18.47
C GLN A 394 10.53 20.46 17.59
N ILE A 395 11.53 19.78 17.03
CA ILE A 395 11.31 18.60 16.17
C ILE A 395 10.69 17.45 16.97
N ILE A 396 11.18 17.20 18.19
CA ILE A 396 10.63 16.16 19.08
C ILE A 396 9.17 16.46 19.43
N GLN A 397 8.85 17.72 19.74
CA GLN A 397 7.47 18.15 20.01
C GLN A 397 6.57 17.97 18.79
N LEU A 398 7.02 18.38 17.59
CA LEU A 398 6.28 18.20 16.35
C LEU A 398 6.06 16.71 16.05
N ARG A 399 7.05 15.84 16.30
CA ARG A 399 6.89 14.38 16.15
C ARG A 399 5.79 13.85 17.06
N ALA A 400 5.75 14.28 18.32
CA ALA A 400 4.69 13.85 19.24
C ALA A 400 3.29 14.30 18.79
N ILE A 401 3.16 15.52 18.25
CA ILE A 401 1.90 16.03 17.69
C ILE A 401 1.49 15.21 16.45
N PHE A 402 2.44 15.00 15.53
CA PHE A 402 2.25 14.20 14.32
C PHE A 402 1.79 12.78 14.64
N LEU A 403 2.48 12.08 15.54
CA LEU A 403 2.12 10.71 15.95
C LEU A 403 0.74 10.63 16.59
N ARG A 404 0.37 11.61 17.42
CA ARG A 404 -0.98 11.67 18.01
C ARG A 404 -2.05 11.84 16.93
N ARG A 405 -1.80 12.65 15.90
CA ARG A 405 -2.72 12.82 14.77
C ARG A 405 -2.80 11.54 13.94
N MET A 406 -1.66 10.92 13.62
CA MET A 406 -1.60 9.66 12.88
C MET A 406 -2.31 8.52 13.60
N ARG A 407 -2.23 8.44 14.93
CA ARG A 407 -3.00 7.45 15.70
C ARG A 407 -4.51 7.57 15.44
N ARG A 408 -5.06 8.79 15.48
CA ARG A 408 -6.48 9.04 15.17
C ARG A 408 -6.83 8.61 13.75
N VAL A 409 -5.99 8.98 12.77
CA VAL A 409 -6.19 8.59 11.37
C VAL A 409 -6.22 7.07 11.21
N VAL A 410 -5.35 6.34 11.90
CA VAL A 410 -5.32 4.87 11.87
C VAL A 410 -6.55 4.27 12.56
N ASP A 411 -6.96 4.82 13.70
CA ASP A 411 -8.15 4.36 14.42
C ASP A 411 -9.43 4.58 13.59
N ASP A 412 -9.57 5.76 12.95
CA ASP A 412 -10.66 6.05 12.02
C ASP A 412 -10.65 5.09 10.83
N ARG A 413 -9.48 4.79 10.27
CA ARG A 413 -9.33 3.83 9.17
C ARG A 413 -9.81 2.44 9.57
N ARG A 414 -9.42 1.97 10.75
CA ARG A 414 -9.88 0.68 11.29
C ARG A 414 -11.40 0.66 11.39
N ALA A 415 -12.00 1.70 11.97
CA ALA A 415 -13.45 1.82 12.07
C ALA A 415 -14.13 1.80 10.69
N ILE A 416 -13.59 2.48 9.68
CA ILE A 416 -14.11 2.46 8.30
C ILE A 416 -14.02 1.07 7.69
N VAL A 417 -12.88 0.38 7.86
CA VAL A 417 -12.69 -0.99 7.37
C VAL A 417 -13.63 -1.96 8.06
N ASP A 418 -13.84 -1.82 9.37
CA ASP A 418 -14.79 -2.64 10.12
C ASP A 418 -16.22 -2.42 9.63
N LYS A 419 -16.64 -1.17 9.35
CA LYS A 419 -17.94 -0.88 8.72
C LYS A 419 -18.06 -1.59 7.37
N LEU A 420 -17.02 -1.53 6.53
CA LEU A 420 -17.01 -2.13 5.21
C LEU A 420 -17.08 -3.66 5.26
N GLN A 421 -16.38 -4.29 6.21
CA GLN A 421 -16.42 -5.75 6.43
C GLN A 421 -17.80 -6.22 6.90
N ASN A 422 -18.54 -5.38 7.62
CA ASN A 422 -19.88 -5.68 8.11
C ASN A 422 -20.98 -5.47 7.05
N VAL A 423 -20.67 -4.93 5.86
CA VAL A 423 -21.62 -4.84 4.73
C VAL A 423 -21.85 -6.24 4.15
N THR A 424 -23.04 -6.80 4.38
CA THR A 424 -23.44 -8.09 3.80
C THR A 424 -24.18 -7.85 2.49
N ILE A 425 -23.61 -8.28 1.36
CA ILE A 425 -24.29 -8.22 0.06
C ILE A 425 -25.24 -9.42 -0.05
N PRO A 426 -26.57 -9.22 -0.14
CA PRO A 426 -27.51 -10.34 -0.25
C PRO A 426 -27.29 -11.16 -1.52
N ASP A 427 -27.22 -12.49 -1.39
CA ASP A 427 -27.02 -13.43 -2.53
C ASP A 427 -28.18 -13.46 -3.53
N ARG A 428 -29.37 -13.01 -3.12
CA ARG A 428 -30.56 -13.03 -3.98
C ARG A 428 -30.98 -11.61 -4.35
N MET A 429 -30.96 -11.31 -5.64
CA MET A 429 -31.45 -10.08 -6.27
C MET A 429 -32.92 -9.72 -5.97
N LEU A 430 -33.68 -10.58 -5.27
CA LEU A 430 -35.12 -10.40 -5.06
C LEU A 430 -35.47 -9.16 -4.21
N ALA A 431 -34.51 -8.57 -3.51
CA ALA A 431 -34.67 -7.30 -2.82
C ALA A 431 -33.71 -6.26 -3.41
N LEU A 432 -34.01 -5.77 -4.63
CA LEU A 432 -33.25 -4.68 -5.28
C LEU A 432 -33.01 -3.50 -4.33
N GLN A 433 -34.01 -3.15 -3.51
CA GLN A 433 -33.90 -2.10 -2.49
C GLN A 433 -32.81 -2.39 -1.45
N ALA A 434 -32.66 -3.64 -0.99
CA ALA A 434 -31.62 -4.02 -0.04
C ALA A 434 -30.22 -3.95 -0.68
N VAL A 435 -30.10 -4.40 -1.94
CA VAL A 435 -28.84 -4.31 -2.69
C VAL A 435 -28.43 -2.85 -2.88
N ILE A 436 -29.37 -1.97 -3.24
CA ILE A 436 -29.12 -0.52 -3.38
C ILE A 436 -28.66 0.06 -2.04
N ALA A 437 -29.34 -0.25 -0.94
CA ALA A 437 -28.98 0.26 0.39
C ALA A 437 -27.56 -0.18 0.81
N GLU A 438 -27.20 -1.44 0.63
CA GLU A 438 -25.84 -1.92 0.95
C GLU A 438 -24.78 -1.31 0.02
N THR A 439 -25.10 -1.11 -1.26
CA THR A 439 -24.20 -0.42 -2.21
C THR A 439 -23.95 1.03 -1.80
N LEU A 440 -24.98 1.73 -1.31
CA LEU A 440 -24.82 3.10 -0.80
C LEU A 440 -23.90 3.13 0.44
N LYS A 441 -24.01 2.17 1.37
CA LYS A 441 -23.09 2.06 2.51
C LYS A 441 -21.63 1.85 2.08
N VAL A 442 -21.38 1.02 1.07
CA VAL A 442 -20.03 0.83 0.50
C VAL A 442 -19.50 2.15 -0.07
N ASN A 443 -20.33 2.89 -0.79
CA ASN A 443 -19.95 4.19 -1.34
C ASN A 443 -19.63 5.21 -0.24
N GLU A 444 -20.45 5.27 0.81
CA GLU A 444 -20.18 6.12 2.00
C GLU A 444 -18.84 5.77 2.65
N CYS A 445 -18.60 4.48 2.94
CA CYS A 445 -17.32 4.02 3.50
C CYS A 445 -16.13 4.33 2.58
N THR A 446 -16.33 4.25 1.26
CA THR A 446 -15.29 4.60 0.27
C THR A 446 -14.95 6.09 0.30
N VAL A 447 -15.97 6.96 0.43
CA VAL A 447 -15.77 8.41 0.58
C VAL A 447 -15.07 8.72 1.91
N GLU A 448 -15.48 8.10 3.01
CA GLU A 448 -14.81 8.23 4.32
C GLU A 448 -13.34 7.79 4.24
N LEU A 449 -13.06 6.64 3.61
CA LEU A 449 -11.70 6.13 3.44
C LEU A 449 -10.84 7.09 2.62
N LYS A 450 -11.39 7.66 1.54
CA LYS A 450 -10.69 8.65 0.73
C LYS A 450 -10.34 9.91 1.54
N ALA A 451 -11.29 10.42 2.33
CA ALA A 451 -11.05 11.56 3.22
C ALA A 451 -9.98 11.24 4.28
N ASN A 452 -10.01 10.03 4.86
CA ASN A 452 -9.01 9.56 5.81
C ASN A 452 -7.59 9.47 5.20
N LEU A 453 -7.45 8.95 3.99
CA LEU A 453 -6.17 8.90 3.27
C LEU A 453 -5.65 10.31 2.92
N GLN A 454 -6.55 11.24 2.58
CA GLN A 454 -6.19 12.63 2.35
C GLN A 454 -5.69 13.30 3.64
N GLU A 455 -6.32 13.03 4.78
CA GLU A 455 -5.89 13.52 6.09
C GLU A 455 -4.52 12.98 6.49
N GLU A 456 -4.24 11.69 6.26
CA GLU A 456 -2.90 11.11 6.40
C GLU A 456 -1.85 11.87 5.58
N HIS A 457 -2.13 12.08 4.30
CA HIS A 457 -1.23 12.78 3.39
C HIS A 457 -0.96 14.22 3.85
N LEU A 458 -2.01 14.95 4.23
CA LEU A 458 -1.89 16.33 4.72
C LEU A 458 -1.10 16.38 6.02
N ALA A 459 -1.33 15.47 6.97
CA ALA A 459 -0.58 15.39 8.22
C ALA A 459 0.93 15.16 7.97
N GLY A 460 1.27 14.26 7.05
CA GLY A 460 2.65 14.00 6.65
C GLY A 460 3.31 15.22 5.98
N MET A 461 2.62 15.84 5.02
CA MET A 461 3.11 17.03 4.31
C MET A 461 3.30 18.24 5.24
N GLU A 462 2.39 18.45 6.19
CA GLU A 462 2.50 19.51 7.19
C GLU A 462 3.68 19.29 8.13
N PHE A 463 3.88 18.06 8.61
CA PHE A 463 5.01 17.69 9.47
C PHE A 463 6.36 17.91 8.76
N ILE A 464 6.53 17.34 7.56
CA ILE A 464 7.75 17.47 6.75
C ILE A 464 7.96 18.93 6.36
N GLY A 465 6.91 19.60 5.86
CA GLY A 465 6.94 20.98 5.39
C GLY A 465 7.31 21.95 6.51
N THR A 466 6.79 21.76 7.72
CA THR A 466 7.12 22.61 8.88
C THR A 466 8.60 22.49 9.23
N ILE A 467 9.14 21.27 9.34
CA ILE A 467 10.56 21.07 9.69
C ILE A 467 11.47 21.65 8.61
N PHE A 468 11.23 21.33 7.34
CA PHE A 468 12.06 21.83 6.24
C PHE A 468 11.90 23.33 6.01
N ARG A 469 10.71 23.93 6.17
CA ARG A 469 10.50 25.36 5.89
C ARG A 469 10.91 26.24 7.06
N THR A 470 10.60 25.84 8.30
CA THR A 470 10.67 26.72 9.47
C THR A 470 11.80 26.40 10.43
N ILE A 471 12.17 25.13 10.60
CA ILE A 471 13.17 24.72 11.59
C ILE A 471 14.56 24.66 10.97
N PHE A 472 14.71 23.97 9.84
CA PHE A 472 16.02 23.82 9.21
C PHE A 472 16.49 25.11 8.54
N SER A 473 17.75 25.47 8.79
CA SER A 473 18.46 26.47 7.99
C SER A 473 18.74 25.93 6.58
N PRO A 474 18.98 26.78 5.57
CA PRO A 474 19.32 26.32 4.22
C PRO A 474 20.50 25.33 4.19
N LEU A 475 21.53 25.57 5.00
CA LEU A 475 22.67 24.67 5.11
C LEU A 475 22.27 23.29 5.68
N GLN A 476 21.39 23.26 6.69
CA GLN A 476 20.87 22.03 7.27
C GLN A 476 20.00 21.25 6.27
N LYS A 477 19.15 21.94 5.49
CA LYS A 477 18.35 21.29 4.42
C LYS A 477 19.25 20.60 3.39
N ALA A 478 20.28 21.31 2.93
CA ALA A 478 21.23 20.75 1.98
C ALA A 478 21.99 19.54 2.56
N ARG A 479 22.45 19.62 3.81
CA ARG A 479 23.08 18.49 4.50
C ARG A 479 22.12 17.30 4.63
N ALA A 480 20.87 17.53 5.02
CA ALA A 480 19.87 16.46 5.09
C ALA A 480 19.72 15.78 3.72
N ILE A 481 19.60 16.54 2.63
CA ILE A 481 19.47 16.00 1.26
C ILE A 481 20.71 15.18 0.86
N VAL A 482 21.91 15.72 1.06
CA VAL A 482 23.16 15.08 0.64
C VAL A 482 23.50 13.85 1.48
N GLN A 483 23.35 13.93 2.80
CA GLN A 483 23.72 12.85 3.72
C GLN A 483 22.70 11.71 3.74
N SER A 484 21.45 11.95 3.32
CA SER A 484 20.44 10.89 3.20
C SER A 484 20.68 9.96 2.01
N TYR A 485 21.47 10.39 1.02
CA TYR A 485 21.73 9.61 -0.19
C TYR A 485 22.30 8.21 0.15
N PRO A 486 21.81 7.12 -0.46
CA PRO A 486 20.96 7.05 -1.65
C PRO A 486 19.44 7.16 -1.39
N PHE A 487 19.00 7.50 -0.18
CA PHE A 487 17.59 7.63 0.16
C PHE A 487 17.11 9.08 0.06
N TYR A 488 15.79 9.24 -0.10
CA TYR A 488 15.15 10.54 0.12
C TYR A 488 15.22 10.90 1.62
N PRO A 489 15.38 12.19 2.00
CA PRO A 489 15.42 12.59 3.40
C PRO A 489 14.17 12.19 4.18
N ASP A 490 14.34 11.29 5.16
CA ASP A 490 13.27 10.85 6.03
C ASP A 490 13.26 11.66 7.34
N VAL A 491 12.42 12.69 7.35
CA VAL A 491 12.25 13.58 8.50
C VAL A 491 11.73 12.85 9.74
N TYR A 492 10.91 11.82 9.54
CA TYR A 492 10.38 11.03 10.64
C TYR A 492 11.49 10.22 11.30
N GLN A 493 12.39 9.63 10.52
CA GLN A 493 13.55 8.90 11.05
C GLN A 493 14.55 9.84 11.74
N ILE A 494 14.79 11.04 11.18
CA ILE A 494 15.61 12.08 11.84
C ILE A 494 15.00 12.45 13.20
N ALA A 495 13.69 12.70 13.25
CA ALA A 495 13.01 13.03 14.50
C ALA A 495 13.02 11.86 15.50
N THR A 496 12.95 10.62 15.02
CA THR A 496 13.01 9.42 15.86
C THR A 496 14.42 9.22 16.45
N ALA A 497 15.47 9.46 15.67
CA ALA A 497 16.84 9.45 16.16
C ALA A 497 17.07 10.48 17.27
N LEU A 498 16.48 11.68 17.16
CA LEU A 498 16.55 12.70 18.20
C LEU A 498 15.89 12.28 19.53
N VAL A 499 14.74 11.59 19.47
CA VAL A 499 14.08 11.05 20.68
C VAL A 499 14.98 10.01 21.35
N ALA A 500 15.53 9.08 20.57
CA ALA A 500 16.43 8.05 21.09
C ALA A 500 17.70 8.66 21.73
N GLU A 501 18.28 9.71 21.14
CA GLU A 501 19.40 10.45 21.73
C GLU A 501 19.02 11.10 23.07
N GLN A 502 17.83 11.71 23.17
CA GLN A 502 17.34 12.35 24.39
C GLN A 502 17.10 11.34 25.52
N GLU A 503 16.52 10.18 25.20
CA GLU A 503 16.28 9.09 26.14
C GLU A 503 17.60 8.50 26.66
N GLY A 504 18.58 8.29 25.76
CA GLY A 504 19.91 7.82 26.14
C GLY A 504 20.67 8.78 27.06
N GLN A 505 20.56 10.09 26.82
CA GLN A 505 21.14 11.11 27.71
C GLN A 505 20.46 11.14 29.08
N THR A 506 19.14 10.99 29.11
CA THR A 506 18.37 10.97 30.36
C THR A 506 18.71 9.73 31.19
N ALA A 507 18.88 8.57 30.55
CA ALA A 507 19.26 7.33 31.20
C ALA A 507 20.66 7.40 31.84
N LEU A 508 21.62 8.08 31.19
CA LEU A 508 22.98 8.26 31.74
C LEU A 508 23.02 9.26 32.91
N LEU A 509 22.12 10.24 32.92
CA LEU A 509 22.05 11.26 33.98
C LEU A 509 21.23 10.80 35.19
N ALA A 510 20.43 9.74 35.08
CA ALA A 510 19.73 9.12 36.21
C ALA A 510 20.75 8.38 37.10
N PRO A 511 21.31 9.02 38.15
CA PRO A 511 22.47 8.49 38.85
C PRO A 511 21.96 7.56 39.94
N ASN A 512 22.05 6.23 39.74
CA ASN A 512 21.93 5.16 40.75
C ASN A 512 21.18 5.55 42.03
N SER A 513 19.96 6.07 41.92
CA SER A 513 19.10 6.38 43.05
C SER A 513 18.43 5.08 43.50
N SER A 514 19.25 4.07 43.79
CA SER A 514 18.88 2.78 44.38
C SER A 514 18.48 2.89 45.85
N GLY A 515 18.06 4.08 46.29
CA GLY A 515 17.62 4.36 47.64
C GLY A 515 16.17 4.80 47.66
N VAL A 516 15.27 3.83 47.82
CA VAL A 516 13.99 3.96 48.55
C VAL A 516 13.13 5.18 48.17
N SER A 517 12.13 5.02 47.30
CA SER A 517 10.83 5.63 47.57
C SER A 517 9.70 5.09 46.68
N THR A 518 8.69 4.58 47.36
CA THR A 518 7.33 4.33 46.91
C THR A 518 6.65 5.65 46.53
N GLY A 519 6.43 5.93 45.24
CA GLY A 519 5.73 7.16 44.86
C GLY A 519 5.46 7.31 43.37
N SER A 520 4.25 6.90 42.98
CA SER A 520 3.56 7.13 41.70
C SER A 520 3.99 8.40 40.93
N ALA A 521 4.89 8.24 39.95
CA ALA A 521 5.14 9.23 38.91
C ALA A 521 4.70 8.67 37.55
N ALA A 522 3.96 9.47 36.79
CA ALA A 522 3.40 9.11 35.50
C ALA A 522 4.51 8.69 34.52
N VAL A 523 4.59 7.39 34.25
CA VAL A 523 5.44 6.79 33.23
C VAL A 523 4.87 7.19 31.87
N CYS A 524 5.69 7.87 31.06
CA CYS A 524 5.41 7.99 29.63
C CYS A 524 5.45 6.58 29.04
N ASP A 525 4.31 6.11 28.53
CA ASP A 525 4.10 4.77 28.01
C ASP A 525 5.03 4.47 26.81
N PRO A 526 5.98 3.52 26.94
CA PRO A 526 6.91 3.16 25.86
C PRO A 526 6.25 2.42 24.69
N GLY A 527 5.00 1.95 24.83
CA GLY A 527 4.26 1.26 23.76
C GLY A 527 3.88 2.14 22.56
N LEU A 528 4.07 3.46 22.64
CA LEU A 528 3.71 4.41 21.58
C LEU A 528 4.81 4.64 20.53
N LEU A 529 6.02 4.11 20.75
CA LEU A 529 7.24 4.54 20.05
C LEU A 529 7.51 3.83 18.72
N ASP A 530 6.93 2.64 18.51
CA ASP A 530 7.09 1.85 17.28
C ASP A 530 5.75 1.69 16.56
N ILE A 531 5.25 2.78 15.97
CA ILE A 531 4.33 2.64 14.82
C ILE A 531 5.23 2.52 13.59
N PRO A 532 5.47 1.31 13.05
CA PRO A 532 6.14 1.19 11.76
C PRO A 532 5.23 1.83 10.70
N ILE A 533 5.59 3.03 10.25
CA ILE A 533 5.08 3.58 8.99
C ILE A 533 5.84 2.83 7.88
N THR A 534 5.46 1.58 7.62
CA THR A 534 5.94 0.87 6.45
C THR A 534 5.23 1.42 5.23
N TYR A 535 5.94 2.21 4.44
CA TYR A 535 5.57 2.47 3.06
C TYR A 535 5.71 1.16 2.29
N ASN A 536 4.64 0.36 2.24
CA ASN A 536 4.60 -0.81 1.36
C ASN A 536 4.57 -0.30 -0.09
N ALA A 537 5.73 -0.32 -0.75
CA ALA A 537 5.83 -0.21 -2.20
C ALA A 537 5.39 -1.54 -2.82
N ALA A 538 4.38 -1.52 -3.68
CA ALA A 538 4.01 -2.67 -4.51
C ALA A 538 4.57 -2.59 -5.93
#